data_AF-A0A2I0X1R4-F1
#
_entry.id   AF-A0A2I0X1R4-F1
#
_cell.length_a   1.000
_cell.length_b   1.000
_cell.length_c   1.000
_cell.angle_alpha   90.00
_cell.angle_beta   90.00
_cell.angle_gamma   90.00
#
_symmetry.space_group_name_H-M   'P 1'
#
loop_
_entity.id
_entity.type
_entity.pdbx_description
1 polymer ?
#
loop_
_entity_poly.entity_id
_entity_poly.type
_entity_poly.pdbx_seq_one_letter_code
_entity_poly.pdbx_strand_id
1 'polypeptide(L)'
;MASSIETCKGTVAWFDVRRGFGFITPEDGGENLFVHNSSIKAMGYRSLVVGNAVEFVVSVGDDGRKRAVSVTGPGGAYIKGRRYFGGACYRCGEIGHMAMDCGRLGPCYTCGVMGHLARDCPATRVEPSSPRPNLLKPSNLDSISPHSLPMVLPFDLLKEGIRTLSDQFSENSDSEEEEEDDDEINDEDKEFPRGAEERNWAELPCDVLFVIFKKIAALEIIRSAQFVCRMWRHLSHEPDLWRCIQIKVPGEDLDMNVAKSMVLIAVDRSKGCMEEFYMEEFYVECFGGEGDELLSYISDRATKLRRLRLISINSMSEMELAQAVRKFSLLEDFEISFCSFSAEVIELVGLACPQLKSFRLNAESYKDRYDYYGDSHENFDAEAFAIATHMQKLQRLQLIGNSLTNTGLIAILNSCPNLQYLDIRACFNVNVDESLKEKCAKIKESRLPQDSTADYEFNDLIVSHEAFDTDFDPTLSDTEYDFYFDDSSYYHYDGYSDMSYDDLFEFC
;
A
#
# COMPACT_ATOMS: atom_id res chain seq x y z
N MET A 1 -6.29 5.89 -55.04
CA MET A 1 -5.03 6.26 -54.35
C MET A 1 -5.32 6.19 -52.87
N ALA A 2 -4.47 5.55 -52.06
CA ALA A 2 -4.56 5.68 -50.61
C ALA A 2 -3.97 7.04 -50.22
N SER A 3 -4.64 7.77 -49.32
CA SER A 3 -4.04 8.94 -48.70
C SER A 3 -3.06 8.45 -47.65
N SER A 4 -1.76 8.69 -47.85
CA SER A 4 -0.78 8.49 -46.77
C SER A 4 -1.19 9.36 -45.59
N ILE A 5 -1.52 8.74 -44.46
CA ILE A 5 -1.83 9.47 -43.24
C ILE A 5 -0.48 9.89 -42.65
N GLU A 6 -0.22 11.19 -42.63
CA GLU A 6 1.05 11.73 -42.16
C GLU A 6 1.14 11.65 -40.64
N THR A 7 2.06 10.82 -40.14
CA THR A 7 2.30 10.61 -38.71
C THR A 7 3.25 11.68 -38.18
N CYS A 8 2.75 12.52 -37.27
CA CYS A 8 3.53 13.53 -36.57
C CYS A 8 4.16 12.95 -35.30
N LYS A 9 5.20 13.62 -34.80
CA LYS A 9 5.87 13.34 -33.53
C LYS A 9 5.73 14.49 -32.54
N GLY A 10 5.86 14.18 -31.26
CA GLY A 10 5.75 15.15 -30.19
C GLY A 10 5.96 14.54 -28.81
N THR A 11 5.97 15.42 -27.81
CA THR A 11 6.17 15.08 -26.40
C THR A 11 4.88 15.32 -25.62
N VAL A 12 4.51 14.43 -24.71
CA VAL A 12 3.33 14.59 -23.86
C VAL A 12 3.54 15.78 -22.91
N ALA A 13 2.77 16.86 -23.12
CA ALA A 13 2.87 18.09 -22.33
C ALA A 13 2.23 17.92 -20.95
N TRP A 14 1.04 17.29 -20.90
CA TRP A 14 0.39 16.82 -19.68
C TRP A 14 -0.78 15.87 -20.01
N PHE A 15 -1.22 15.05 -19.06
CA PHE A 15 -2.42 14.21 -19.22
C PHE A 15 -3.14 13.99 -17.88
N ASP A 16 -4.42 14.34 -17.81
CA ASP A 16 -5.32 13.98 -16.71
C ASP A 16 -5.87 12.58 -17.00
N VAL A 17 -5.26 11.58 -16.36
CA VAL A 17 -5.59 10.18 -16.57
C VAL A 17 -7.02 9.85 -16.17
N ARG A 18 -7.53 10.48 -15.10
CA ARG A 18 -8.88 10.24 -14.57
C ARG A 18 -9.98 10.79 -15.46
N ARG A 19 -9.74 11.95 -16.07
CA ARG A 19 -10.67 12.57 -17.03
C ARG A 19 -10.43 12.09 -18.46
N GLY A 20 -9.39 11.29 -18.68
CA GLY A 20 -9.09 10.68 -19.96
C GLY A 20 -8.69 11.68 -21.04
N PHE A 21 -8.03 12.79 -20.70
CA PHE A 21 -7.56 13.75 -21.71
C PHE A 21 -6.29 14.50 -21.29
N GLY A 22 -5.59 15.06 -22.28
CA GLY A 22 -4.39 15.85 -22.07
C GLY A 22 -4.00 16.63 -23.31
N PHE A 23 -2.72 17.01 -23.36
CA PHE A 23 -2.14 17.74 -24.49
C PHE A 23 -0.75 17.19 -24.84
N ILE A 24 -0.43 17.23 -26.13
CA ILE A 24 0.88 16.85 -26.70
C ILE A 24 1.48 18.09 -27.36
N THR A 25 2.75 18.39 -27.09
CA THR A 25 3.53 19.41 -27.80
C THR A 25 4.17 18.77 -29.03
N PRO A 26 3.83 19.22 -30.26
CA PRO A 26 4.49 18.72 -31.48
C PRO A 26 6.00 19.01 -31.53
N GLU A 27 6.77 18.12 -32.15
CA GLU A 27 8.20 18.36 -32.43
C GLU A 27 8.43 19.47 -33.47
N ASP A 28 7.43 19.81 -34.28
CA ASP A 28 7.49 20.88 -35.30
C ASP A 28 7.37 22.32 -34.71
N GLY A 29 7.18 22.44 -33.40
CA GLY A 29 6.99 23.73 -32.72
C GLY A 29 5.58 24.30 -32.80
N GLY A 30 4.60 23.52 -33.28
CA GLY A 30 3.19 23.89 -33.33
C GLY A 30 2.50 24.03 -31.96
N GLU A 31 1.25 24.50 -31.99
CA GLU A 31 0.41 24.62 -30.79
C GLU A 31 0.12 23.26 -30.14
N ASN A 32 0.05 23.23 -28.80
CA ASN A 32 -0.29 22.04 -28.02
C ASN A 32 -1.62 21.42 -28.49
N LEU A 33 -1.57 20.16 -28.91
CA LEU A 33 -2.69 19.41 -29.46
C LEU A 33 -3.44 18.66 -28.37
N PHE A 34 -4.76 18.86 -28.28
CA PHE A 34 -5.62 18.12 -27.36
C PHE A 34 -5.70 16.63 -27.75
N VAL A 35 -5.60 15.73 -26.77
CA VAL A 35 -5.72 14.28 -26.93
C VAL A 35 -6.72 13.71 -25.93
N HIS A 36 -7.53 12.73 -26.36
CA HIS A 36 -8.51 12.01 -25.54
C HIS A 36 -8.16 10.52 -25.45
N ASN A 37 -8.51 9.85 -24.36
CA ASN A 37 -8.10 8.47 -24.07
C ASN A 37 -8.57 7.46 -25.12
N SER A 38 -9.73 7.66 -25.73
CA SER A 38 -10.24 6.85 -26.84
C SER A 38 -9.32 6.88 -28.08
N SER A 39 -8.53 7.94 -28.25
CA SER A 39 -7.55 8.10 -29.33
C SER A 39 -6.22 7.39 -29.06
N ILE A 40 -5.95 6.98 -27.81
CA ILE A 40 -4.72 6.29 -27.42
C ILE A 40 -4.79 4.81 -27.79
N LYS A 41 -3.69 4.30 -28.33
CA LYS A 41 -3.43 2.87 -28.54
C LYS A 41 -2.60 2.34 -27.38
N ALA A 42 -3.25 1.61 -26.46
CA ALA A 42 -2.62 0.89 -25.36
C ALA A 42 -3.26 -0.51 -25.25
N MET A 43 -2.51 -1.48 -24.73
CA MET A 43 -3.03 -2.83 -24.41
C MET A 43 -3.82 -2.87 -23.09
N GLY A 44 -3.75 -1.82 -22.27
CA GLY A 44 -4.45 -1.70 -21.00
C GLY A 44 -5.04 -0.29 -20.80
N TYR A 45 -4.93 0.26 -19.58
CA TYR A 45 -5.47 1.58 -19.27
C TYR A 45 -4.90 2.67 -20.18
N ARG A 46 -5.79 3.46 -20.79
CA ARG A 46 -5.43 4.43 -21.85
C ARG A 46 -4.99 5.76 -21.25
N SER A 47 -3.71 5.84 -20.89
CA SER A 47 -3.08 7.05 -20.34
C SER A 47 -1.78 7.42 -21.05
N LEU A 48 -1.38 8.68 -20.93
CA LEU A 48 -0.07 9.18 -21.36
C LEU A 48 0.76 9.58 -20.14
N VAL A 49 2.08 9.47 -20.26
CA VAL A 49 3.05 9.90 -19.23
C VAL A 49 3.74 11.17 -19.70
N VAL A 50 3.80 12.19 -18.84
CA VAL A 50 4.38 13.51 -19.16
C VAL A 50 5.86 13.37 -19.52
N GLY A 51 6.30 14.05 -20.57
CA GLY A 51 7.68 13.97 -21.05
C GLY A 51 7.98 12.80 -22.00
N ASN A 52 7.08 11.81 -22.13
CA ASN A 52 7.28 10.73 -23.10
C ASN A 52 7.09 11.23 -24.54
N ALA A 53 7.91 10.69 -25.46
CA ALA A 53 7.70 10.84 -26.90
C ALA A 53 6.52 9.98 -27.39
N VAL A 54 5.74 10.52 -28.32
CA VAL A 54 4.55 9.89 -28.93
C VAL A 54 4.46 10.19 -30.42
N GLU A 55 3.90 9.23 -31.15
CA GLU A 55 3.52 9.36 -32.57
C GLU A 55 1.99 9.49 -32.67
N PHE A 56 1.50 10.36 -33.53
CA PHE A 56 0.06 10.65 -33.65
C PHE A 56 -0.30 11.24 -35.01
N VAL A 57 -1.59 11.35 -35.28
CA VAL A 57 -2.14 12.02 -36.47
C VAL A 57 -2.86 13.29 -36.05
N VAL A 58 -2.63 14.41 -36.74
CA VAL A 58 -3.37 15.65 -36.50
C VAL A 58 -4.72 15.57 -37.20
N SER A 59 -5.79 15.77 -36.44
CA SER A 59 -7.16 15.90 -36.94
C SER A 59 -7.77 17.22 -36.50
N VAL A 60 -8.72 17.76 -37.27
CA VAL A 60 -9.50 18.95 -36.89
C VAL A 60 -10.90 18.48 -36.50
N GLY A 61 -11.32 18.79 -35.28
CA GLY A 61 -12.67 18.45 -34.81
C GLY A 61 -13.74 19.40 -35.36
N ASP A 62 -15.01 19.05 -35.16
CA ASP A 62 -16.16 19.86 -35.57
C ASP A 62 -16.21 21.25 -34.89
N ASP A 63 -15.47 21.42 -33.79
CA ASP A 63 -15.24 22.68 -33.08
C ASP A 63 -14.12 23.54 -33.70
N GLY A 64 -13.56 23.12 -34.83
CA GLY A 64 -12.44 23.77 -35.53
C GLY A 64 -11.09 23.62 -34.83
N ARG A 65 -10.99 22.86 -33.73
CA ARG A 65 -9.76 22.71 -32.96
C ARG A 65 -8.93 21.53 -33.47
N LYS A 66 -7.61 21.72 -33.55
CA LYS A 66 -6.67 20.62 -33.81
C LYS A 66 -6.59 19.68 -32.60
N ARG A 67 -6.57 18.39 -32.87
CA ARG A 67 -6.54 17.29 -31.88
C ARG A 67 -5.59 16.19 -32.38
N ALA A 68 -4.92 15.51 -31.47
CA ALA A 68 -4.13 14.32 -31.78
C ALA A 68 -5.00 13.07 -31.70
N VAL A 69 -5.04 12.30 -32.79
CA VAL A 69 -5.76 11.03 -32.91
C VAL A 69 -4.81 9.88 -33.26
N SER A 70 -5.23 8.63 -33.02
CA SER A 70 -4.41 7.42 -33.25
C SER A 70 -3.02 7.49 -32.59
N VAL A 71 -2.97 7.85 -31.31
CA VAL A 71 -1.74 8.13 -30.57
C VAL A 71 -1.07 6.82 -30.11
N THR A 72 0.19 6.63 -30.51
CA THR A 72 1.08 5.51 -30.20
C THR A 72 2.37 5.98 -29.55
N GLY A 73 3.15 5.06 -29.00
CA GLY A 73 4.56 5.29 -28.70
C GLY A 73 5.41 5.35 -29.98
N PRO A 74 6.72 5.59 -29.85
CA PRO A 74 7.64 5.61 -30.99
C PRO A 74 7.62 4.30 -31.78
N GLY A 75 7.73 4.38 -33.10
CA GLY A 75 7.65 3.22 -34.00
C GLY A 75 6.28 2.52 -34.00
N GLY A 76 5.19 3.26 -33.73
CA GLY A 76 3.84 2.71 -33.65
C GLY A 76 3.54 1.82 -32.42
N ALA A 77 4.43 1.78 -31.42
CA ALA A 77 4.28 0.91 -30.25
C ALA A 77 3.02 1.20 -29.41
N TYR A 78 2.47 0.19 -28.72
CA TYR A 78 1.43 0.40 -27.72
C TYR A 78 1.96 1.20 -26.54
N ILE A 79 1.22 2.24 -26.12
CA ILE A 79 1.65 3.09 -25.00
C ILE A 79 1.52 2.34 -23.68
N LYS A 80 2.65 2.18 -22.98
CA LYS A 80 2.71 1.80 -21.56
C LYS A 80 2.32 3.00 -20.70
N GLY A 81 1.02 3.25 -20.58
CA GLY A 81 0.48 4.29 -19.70
C GLY A 81 0.63 3.93 -18.22
N ARG A 82 0.83 4.92 -17.34
CA ARG A 82 0.71 4.69 -15.89
C ARG A 82 -0.75 4.33 -15.55
N ARG A 83 -0.95 3.28 -14.74
CA ARG A 83 -2.22 3.06 -14.04
C ARG A 83 -2.49 4.29 -13.17
N TYR A 84 -3.70 4.86 -13.23
CA TYR A 84 -4.07 5.94 -12.31
C TYR A 84 -4.66 5.32 -11.06
N PHE A 85 -3.86 5.31 -10.00
CA PHE A 85 -4.35 5.06 -8.66
C PHE A 85 -5.39 6.15 -8.33
N GLY A 86 -6.64 5.75 -8.12
CA GLY A 86 -7.68 6.64 -7.62
C GLY A 86 -7.17 7.33 -6.36
N GLY A 87 -7.28 8.67 -6.27
CA GLY A 87 -6.70 9.41 -5.15
C GLY A 87 -6.20 10.81 -5.48
N ALA A 88 -5.62 11.00 -6.67
CA ALA A 88 -4.88 12.21 -7.02
C ALA A 88 -5.74 13.46 -7.29
N CYS A 89 -5.29 14.59 -6.74
CA CYS A 89 -5.93 15.90 -6.83
C CYS A 89 -5.71 16.56 -8.19
N TYR A 90 -6.79 16.86 -8.91
CA TYR A 90 -6.74 17.46 -10.26
C TYR A 90 -6.12 18.87 -10.38
N ARG A 91 -5.76 19.56 -9.27
CA ARG A 91 -4.96 20.81 -9.32
C ARG A 91 -3.47 20.60 -9.04
N CYS A 92 -3.05 19.53 -8.37
CA CYS A 92 -1.65 19.42 -7.92
C CYS A 92 -1.02 18.02 -7.97
N GLY A 93 -1.73 16.99 -8.43
CA GLY A 93 -1.24 15.60 -8.47
C GLY A 93 -1.29 14.89 -7.11
N GLU A 94 -0.98 15.61 -6.03
CA GLU A 94 -1.02 15.13 -4.63
C GLU A 94 -2.31 14.37 -4.31
N ILE A 95 -2.23 13.27 -3.58
CA ILE A 95 -3.39 12.43 -3.24
C ILE A 95 -4.18 12.95 -2.03
N GLY A 96 -5.21 12.20 -1.61
CA GLY A 96 -5.89 12.39 -0.33
C GLY A 96 -6.93 13.49 -0.25
N HIS A 97 -7.04 14.35 -1.27
CA HIS A 97 -8.00 15.44 -1.32
C HIS A 97 -8.51 15.69 -2.74
N MET A 98 -9.76 16.15 -2.86
CA MET A 98 -10.26 16.64 -4.16
C MET A 98 -9.75 18.06 -4.40
N ALA A 99 -9.53 18.42 -5.66
CA ALA A 99 -9.12 19.77 -6.03
C ALA A 99 -10.25 20.82 -6.00
N MET A 100 -11.28 20.60 -5.18
CA MET A 100 -12.06 21.70 -4.63
C MET A 100 -11.28 22.35 -3.47
N ASP A 101 -10.67 21.54 -2.61
CA ASP A 101 -10.05 21.93 -1.33
C ASP A 101 -8.57 22.31 -1.48
N CYS A 102 -7.95 21.92 -2.59
CA CYS A 102 -6.52 22.11 -2.85
C CYS A 102 -6.09 23.59 -2.79
N GLY A 103 -5.15 23.93 -1.91
CA GLY A 103 -4.61 25.30 -1.83
C GLY A 103 -3.81 25.76 -3.06
N ARG A 104 -3.42 24.85 -3.96
CA ARG A 104 -2.63 25.17 -5.17
C ARG A 104 -3.52 25.43 -6.39
N LEU A 105 -3.08 26.33 -7.28
CA LEU A 105 -3.68 26.56 -8.59
C LEU A 105 -3.13 25.55 -9.62
N GLY A 106 -4.04 24.86 -10.31
CA GLY A 106 -3.70 23.80 -11.26
C GLY A 106 -3.43 24.27 -12.69
N PRO A 107 -3.37 23.33 -13.65
CA PRO A 107 -3.15 23.64 -15.05
C PRO A 107 -4.37 24.33 -15.66
N CYS A 108 -4.12 25.35 -16.46
CA CYS A 108 -5.16 26.08 -17.17
C CYS A 108 -5.78 25.20 -18.27
N TYR A 109 -7.08 24.92 -18.20
CA TYR A 109 -7.79 24.11 -19.20
C TYR A 109 -7.85 24.69 -20.63
N THR A 110 -7.28 25.88 -20.87
CA THR A 110 -7.16 26.47 -22.21
C THR A 110 -5.77 26.29 -22.83
N CYS A 111 -4.69 26.35 -22.05
CA CYS A 111 -3.30 26.33 -22.56
C CYS A 111 -2.36 25.32 -21.87
N GLY A 112 -2.83 24.60 -20.84
CA GLY A 112 -2.06 23.64 -20.04
C GLY A 112 -1.15 24.25 -18.96
N VAL A 113 -0.80 25.54 -19.06
CA VAL A 113 0.15 26.18 -18.14
C VAL A 113 -0.43 26.32 -16.73
N MET A 114 0.38 26.01 -15.71
CA MET A 114 0.03 26.08 -14.28
C MET A 114 -0.26 27.52 -13.80
N GLY A 115 -0.86 27.63 -12.61
CA GLY A 115 -0.95 28.88 -11.86
C GLY A 115 -2.08 29.84 -12.26
N HIS A 116 -2.95 29.47 -13.20
CA HIS A 116 -4.13 30.27 -13.55
C HIS A 116 -5.29 29.41 -14.09
N LEU A 117 -6.51 29.95 -14.08
CA LEU A 117 -7.71 29.26 -14.57
C LEU A 117 -8.03 29.67 -16.02
N ALA A 118 -8.82 28.85 -16.72
CA ALA A 118 -9.21 29.07 -18.12
C ALA A 118 -9.82 30.44 -18.42
N ARG A 119 -10.58 31.02 -17.47
CA ARG A 119 -11.19 32.36 -17.57
C ARG A 119 -10.16 33.51 -17.45
N ASP A 120 -9.02 33.21 -16.84
CA ASP A 120 -7.93 34.15 -16.51
C ASP A 120 -6.74 33.95 -17.50
N CYS A 121 -6.95 33.18 -18.57
CA CYS A 121 -5.90 32.76 -19.49
C CYS A 121 -5.45 33.87 -20.45
N PRO A 122 -4.14 34.19 -20.56
CA PRO A 122 -3.67 35.20 -21.51
C PRO A 122 -3.88 34.79 -22.97
N ALA A 123 -3.88 33.48 -23.28
CA ALA A 123 -4.08 32.97 -24.64
C ALA A 123 -5.48 33.22 -25.22
N THR A 124 -6.47 33.62 -24.41
CA THR A 124 -7.81 34.01 -24.91
C THR A 124 -7.94 35.51 -25.20
N ARG A 125 -6.91 36.32 -24.93
CA ARG A 125 -6.93 37.79 -25.12
C ARG A 125 -6.41 38.21 -26.49
N VAL A 126 -7.02 37.69 -27.54
CA VAL A 126 -6.92 38.28 -28.88
C VAL A 126 -8.07 39.29 -29.05
N GLU A 127 -7.73 40.55 -29.36
CA GLU A 127 -8.67 41.68 -29.38
C GLU A 127 -9.84 41.49 -30.40
N PRO A 128 -11.11 41.70 -30.01
CA PRO A 128 -12.27 41.38 -30.85
C PRO A 128 -12.63 42.50 -31.84
N SER A 129 -12.26 42.34 -33.11
CA SER A 129 -12.50 43.31 -34.19
C SER A 129 -13.91 43.28 -34.81
N SER A 130 -14.99 43.24 -34.00
CA SER A 130 -16.35 43.62 -34.45
C SER A 130 -17.35 43.78 -33.28
N PRO A 131 -18.34 44.68 -33.38
CA PRO A 131 -19.29 44.95 -32.31
C PRO A 131 -20.38 43.87 -32.19
N ARG A 132 -20.62 43.36 -30.97
CA ARG A 132 -21.78 42.53 -30.66
C ARG A 132 -23.01 43.39 -30.33
N PRO A 133 -24.23 42.97 -30.71
CA PRO A 133 -25.45 43.67 -30.32
C PRO A 133 -25.73 43.54 -28.82
N ASN A 134 -26.40 44.55 -28.24
CA ASN A 134 -26.78 44.56 -26.83
C ASN A 134 -27.78 43.43 -26.50
N LEU A 135 -27.50 42.70 -25.41
CA LEU A 135 -28.49 41.92 -24.68
C LEU A 135 -28.53 42.42 -23.23
N LEU A 136 -29.72 42.39 -22.62
CA LEU A 136 -30.00 43.14 -21.39
C LEU A 136 -29.36 42.51 -20.14
N LYS A 137 -29.15 43.36 -19.12
CA LYS A 137 -28.75 42.91 -17.78
C LYS A 137 -29.87 42.06 -17.16
N PRO A 138 -29.57 40.97 -16.46
CA PRO A 138 -30.56 40.21 -15.72
C PRO A 138 -31.00 40.96 -14.47
N SER A 139 -32.31 41.01 -14.23
CA SER A 139 -32.90 41.38 -12.95
C SER A 139 -34.12 40.50 -12.69
N ASN A 140 -34.02 39.64 -11.68
CA ASN A 140 -35.03 38.72 -11.17
C ASN A 140 -35.54 37.65 -12.16
N LEU A 141 -35.20 36.39 -11.89
CA LEU A 141 -36.22 35.34 -11.78
C LEU A 141 -35.72 34.24 -10.84
N ASP A 142 -36.50 33.92 -9.82
CA ASP A 142 -36.35 32.71 -9.02
C ASP A 142 -36.94 31.49 -9.76
N SER A 143 -36.75 30.30 -9.16
CA SER A 143 -37.42 29.03 -9.49
C SER A 143 -37.16 28.40 -10.88
N ILE A 144 -36.09 27.59 -10.97
CA ILE A 144 -36.05 26.36 -11.79
C ILE A 144 -35.49 25.23 -10.91
N SER A 145 -36.06 24.02 -11.03
CA SER A 145 -35.73 22.85 -10.19
C SER A 145 -34.54 22.03 -10.74
N PRO A 146 -33.67 21.42 -9.89
CA PRO A 146 -32.51 20.66 -10.34
C PRO A 146 -32.83 19.19 -10.62
N HIS A 147 -33.08 18.84 -11.88
CA HIS A 147 -33.00 17.46 -12.40
C HIS A 147 -32.30 17.43 -13.77
N SER A 148 -31.86 16.22 -14.18
CA SER A 148 -31.35 15.88 -15.52
C SER A 148 -29.92 16.31 -15.89
N LEU A 149 -28.92 15.73 -15.22
CA LEU A 149 -27.66 15.31 -15.86
C LEU A 149 -27.21 13.95 -15.30
N PRO A 150 -26.99 12.91 -16.12
CA PRO A 150 -26.52 11.61 -15.63
C PRO A 150 -25.02 11.61 -15.38
N MET A 151 -24.58 11.16 -14.20
CA MET A 151 -23.19 10.75 -13.95
C MET A 151 -23.10 9.24 -14.00
N VAL A 152 -22.77 8.68 -15.17
CA VAL A 152 -22.33 7.28 -15.25
C VAL A 152 -20.83 7.25 -14.98
N LEU A 153 -20.46 6.68 -13.82
CA LEU A 153 -19.10 6.20 -13.54
C LEU A 153 -19.16 4.66 -13.53
N PRO A 154 -18.11 3.94 -13.99
CA PRO A 154 -18.13 2.48 -14.04
C PRO A 154 -18.32 1.88 -12.63
N PHE A 155 -19.36 1.06 -12.47
CA PHE A 155 -19.73 0.47 -11.18
C PHE A 155 -18.88 -0.77 -10.82
N ASP A 156 -18.04 -1.22 -11.75
CA ASP A 156 -17.42 -2.54 -11.73
C ASP A 156 -16.33 -2.68 -10.66
N LEU A 157 -15.59 -1.59 -10.40
CA LEU A 157 -14.60 -1.52 -9.31
C LEU A 157 -15.20 -1.68 -7.90
N LEU A 158 -16.51 -1.44 -7.74
CA LEU A 158 -17.20 -1.73 -6.47
C LEU A 158 -17.63 -3.20 -6.37
N LYS A 159 -17.84 -3.88 -7.50
CA LYS A 159 -18.22 -5.31 -7.52
C LYS A 159 -17.05 -6.22 -7.16
N GLU A 160 -15.84 -5.90 -7.59
CA GLU A 160 -14.65 -6.70 -7.25
C GLU A 160 -14.36 -6.64 -5.74
N GLY A 161 -14.27 -5.43 -5.15
CA GLY A 161 -14.07 -5.28 -3.70
C GLY A 161 -15.22 -5.78 -2.80
N ILE A 162 -16.40 -6.07 -3.36
CA ILE A 162 -17.51 -6.73 -2.64
C ILE A 162 -17.47 -8.26 -2.84
N ARG A 163 -16.99 -8.76 -3.99
CA ARG A 163 -16.79 -10.21 -4.21
C ARG A 163 -15.76 -10.79 -3.25
N THR A 164 -14.61 -10.13 -3.08
CA THR A 164 -13.58 -10.55 -2.12
C THR A 164 -14.11 -10.67 -0.68
N LEU A 165 -15.16 -9.93 -0.32
CA LEU A 165 -15.85 -10.00 0.98
C LEU A 165 -17.03 -10.99 1.02
N SER A 166 -17.45 -11.54 -0.12
CA SER A 166 -18.46 -12.60 -0.23
C SER A 166 -17.79 -13.97 -0.22
N ASP A 167 -16.69 -14.11 -0.96
CA ASP A 167 -15.97 -15.37 -1.14
C ASP A 167 -15.35 -15.82 0.20
N GLN A 168 -14.83 -14.87 0.99
CA GLN A 168 -14.32 -15.07 2.37
C GLN A 168 -15.39 -15.46 3.42
N PHE A 169 -16.68 -15.56 3.04
CA PHE A 169 -17.76 -15.96 3.94
C PHE A 169 -18.57 -17.18 3.42
N SER A 170 -18.11 -17.87 2.37
CA SER A 170 -18.81 -19.02 1.79
C SER A 170 -18.29 -20.40 2.23
N GLU A 171 -17.07 -20.50 2.75
CA GLU A 171 -16.46 -21.78 3.15
C GLU A 171 -16.73 -22.09 4.63
N ASN A 172 -17.97 -22.43 5.00
CA ASN A 172 -18.32 -23.07 6.29
C ASN A 172 -19.77 -23.62 6.30
N SER A 173 -20.04 -24.66 5.52
CA SER A 173 -21.19 -25.57 5.74
C SER A 173 -20.90 -26.93 5.13
N ASP A 174 -21.10 -28.00 5.91
CA ASP A 174 -20.70 -29.36 5.55
C ASP A 174 -21.49 -29.97 4.38
N SER A 175 -20.90 -31.04 3.84
CA SER A 175 -21.38 -31.94 2.79
C SER A 175 -22.85 -32.35 2.83
N GLU A 176 -23.48 -32.35 1.66
CA GLU A 176 -24.36 -33.45 1.22
C GLU A 176 -24.17 -33.63 -0.32
N GLU A 177 -24.19 -34.88 -0.80
CA GLU A 177 -23.91 -35.23 -2.21
C GLU A 177 -25.22 -35.32 -3.01
N GLU A 178 -25.40 -34.50 -4.04
CA GLU A 178 -26.41 -34.73 -5.09
C GLU A 178 -25.76 -34.67 -6.47
N GLU A 179 -25.99 -35.72 -7.28
CA GLU A 179 -25.58 -35.81 -8.68
C GLU A 179 -26.62 -35.07 -9.56
N GLU A 180 -26.20 -34.10 -10.38
CA GLU A 180 -27.02 -33.56 -11.48
C GLU A 180 -26.22 -33.59 -12.80
N ASP A 181 -26.93 -33.85 -13.92
CA ASP A 181 -26.36 -34.32 -15.18
C ASP A 181 -25.63 -33.26 -16.04
N ASP A 182 -24.67 -33.72 -16.86
CA ASP A 182 -23.99 -32.96 -17.92
C ASP A 182 -24.94 -32.60 -19.10
N ASP A 183 -25.70 -31.51 -18.99
CA ASP A 183 -26.52 -30.95 -20.08
C ASP A 183 -25.81 -29.76 -20.79
N GLU A 184 -25.47 -29.91 -22.07
CA GLU A 184 -24.77 -28.88 -22.88
C GLU A 184 -25.67 -27.66 -23.20
N ILE A 185 -25.82 -26.73 -22.24
CA ILE A 185 -26.59 -25.51 -22.44
C ILE A 185 -25.79 -24.47 -23.26
N ASN A 186 -26.20 -24.27 -24.51
CA ASN A 186 -25.64 -23.28 -25.44
C ASN A 186 -25.69 -21.85 -24.87
N ASP A 187 -24.57 -21.12 -25.00
CA ASP A 187 -24.34 -19.87 -24.26
C ASP A 187 -24.79 -18.58 -24.99
N GLU A 188 -25.59 -18.69 -26.06
CA GLU A 188 -25.92 -17.55 -26.94
C GLU A 188 -27.17 -16.72 -26.53
N ASP A 189 -28.08 -17.26 -25.69
CA ASP A 189 -29.42 -16.65 -25.45
C ASP A 189 -29.76 -16.33 -23.96
N LYS A 190 -28.75 -16.15 -23.09
CA LYS A 190 -28.99 -15.63 -21.72
C LYS A 190 -29.23 -14.12 -21.72
N GLU A 191 -30.48 -13.71 -21.98
CA GLU A 191 -30.94 -12.34 -21.67
C GLU A 191 -30.70 -12.02 -20.19
N PHE A 192 -29.72 -11.17 -19.89
CA PHE A 192 -29.56 -10.60 -18.56
C PHE A 192 -30.88 -9.92 -18.11
N PRO A 193 -31.43 -10.24 -16.93
CA PRO A 193 -32.73 -9.74 -16.51
C PRO A 193 -32.69 -8.21 -16.36
N ARG A 194 -33.32 -7.51 -17.31
CA ARG A 194 -33.47 -6.05 -17.38
C ARG A 194 -34.48 -5.54 -16.33
N GLY A 195 -34.17 -5.78 -15.05
CA GLY A 195 -35.04 -5.48 -13.91
C GLY A 195 -34.34 -5.45 -12.56
N ALA A 196 -33.00 -5.55 -12.49
CA ALA A 196 -32.27 -5.23 -11.27
C ALA A 196 -32.32 -3.71 -11.03
N GLU A 197 -33.11 -3.27 -10.04
CA GLU A 197 -33.15 -1.87 -9.62
C GLU A 197 -31.75 -1.38 -9.26
N GLU A 198 -31.33 -0.23 -9.80
CA GLU A 198 -30.04 0.39 -9.50
C GLU A 198 -30.03 0.85 -8.03
N ARG A 199 -29.59 -0.04 -7.12
CA ARG A 199 -29.54 0.22 -5.68
C ARG A 199 -28.73 1.47 -5.39
N ASN A 200 -29.40 2.55 -4.99
CA ASN A 200 -28.74 3.83 -4.73
C ASN A 200 -28.01 3.82 -3.37
N TRP A 201 -26.79 3.30 -3.36
CA TRP A 201 -25.91 3.27 -2.18
C TRP A 201 -25.57 4.66 -1.59
N ALA A 202 -25.92 5.75 -2.28
CA ALA A 202 -25.80 7.11 -1.74
C ALA A 202 -26.96 7.52 -0.80
N GLU A 203 -28.04 6.75 -0.74
CA GLU A 203 -29.20 6.96 0.16
C GLU A 203 -29.09 6.17 1.49
N LEU A 204 -28.03 5.38 1.68
CA LEU A 204 -27.80 4.68 2.95
C LEU A 204 -27.66 5.68 4.13
N PRO A 205 -28.27 5.40 5.29
CA PRO A 205 -28.06 6.16 6.52
C PRO A 205 -26.59 6.28 6.92
N CYS A 206 -26.23 7.41 7.53
CA CYS A 206 -24.83 7.74 7.84
C CYS A 206 -24.18 6.78 8.85
N ASP A 207 -24.96 6.22 9.78
CA ASP A 207 -24.54 5.22 10.75
C ASP A 207 -24.25 3.87 10.09
N VAL A 208 -25.10 3.43 9.16
CA VAL A 208 -24.86 2.23 8.33
C VAL A 208 -23.61 2.41 7.48
N LEU A 209 -23.45 3.55 6.80
CA LEU A 209 -22.24 3.87 6.03
C LEU A 209 -20.99 3.91 6.91
N PHE A 210 -21.08 4.44 8.12
CA PHE A 210 -19.95 4.50 9.07
C PHE A 210 -19.53 3.10 9.56
N VAL A 211 -20.48 2.19 9.79
CA VAL A 211 -20.18 0.77 10.09
C VAL A 211 -19.55 0.06 8.90
N ILE A 212 -20.01 0.33 7.67
CA ILE A 212 -19.38 -0.19 6.44
C ILE A 212 -17.95 0.33 6.31
N PHE A 213 -17.73 1.64 6.43
CA PHE A 213 -16.40 2.25 6.30
C PHE A 213 -15.42 1.72 7.36
N LYS A 214 -15.89 1.40 8.57
CA LYS A 214 -15.07 0.74 9.61
C LYS A 214 -14.61 -0.68 9.30
N LYS A 215 -15.11 -1.30 8.21
CA LYS A 215 -14.62 -2.59 7.68
C LYS A 215 -13.77 -2.45 6.41
N ILE A 216 -13.55 -1.23 5.91
CA ILE A 216 -12.75 -0.98 4.71
C ILE A 216 -11.37 -0.49 5.14
N ALA A 217 -10.31 -1.05 4.55
CA ALA A 217 -8.94 -0.64 4.83
C ALA A 217 -8.73 0.87 4.58
N ALA A 218 -7.86 1.50 5.37
CA ALA A 218 -7.58 2.94 5.29
C ALA A 218 -7.18 3.38 3.88
N LEU A 219 -6.46 2.52 3.16
CA LEU A 219 -6.04 2.77 1.78
C LEU A 219 -7.23 2.89 0.81
N GLU A 220 -8.23 2.02 0.90
CA GLU A 220 -9.37 2.02 -0.02
C GLU A 220 -10.39 3.14 0.28
N ILE A 221 -10.47 3.58 1.53
CA ILE A 221 -11.22 4.81 1.87
C ILE A 221 -10.59 6.03 1.19
N ILE A 222 -9.25 6.09 1.15
CA ILE A 222 -8.49 7.19 0.53
C ILE A 222 -8.45 7.08 -1.00
N ARG A 223 -8.37 5.88 -1.59
CA ARG A 223 -8.29 5.67 -3.05
C ARG A 223 -9.65 5.75 -3.74
N SER A 224 -10.65 5.10 -3.15
CA SER A 224 -11.95 4.82 -3.78
C SER A 224 -13.09 5.53 -3.07
N ALA A 225 -13.39 5.16 -1.82
CA ALA A 225 -14.69 5.48 -1.20
C ALA A 225 -14.97 6.99 -1.10
N GLN A 226 -13.96 7.80 -0.78
CA GLN A 226 -14.14 9.26 -0.68
C GLN A 226 -14.52 9.96 -2.01
N PHE A 227 -14.40 9.28 -3.16
CA PHE A 227 -14.73 9.84 -4.47
C PHE A 227 -16.12 9.48 -5.00
N VAL A 228 -16.85 8.58 -4.33
CA VAL A 228 -18.16 8.07 -4.78
C VAL A 228 -19.23 9.17 -4.75
N CYS A 229 -19.45 9.81 -3.60
CA CYS A 229 -20.43 10.88 -3.47
C CYS A 229 -20.08 11.87 -2.34
N ARG A 230 -20.84 12.96 -2.21
CA ARG A 230 -20.61 13.99 -1.17
C ARG A 230 -20.74 13.45 0.26
N MET A 231 -21.65 12.51 0.51
CA MET A 231 -21.86 11.92 1.84
C MET A 231 -20.69 11.01 2.22
N TRP A 232 -20.32 10.09 1.33
CA TRP A 232 -19.17 9.19 1.49
C TRP A 232 -17.87 9.97 1.70
N ARG A 233 -17.69 11.08 0.97
CA ARG A 233 -16.59 12.01 1.18
C ARG A 233 -16.62 12.62 2.59
N HIS A 234 -17.75 13.16 3.04
CA HIS A 234 -17.87 13.76 4.38
C HIS A 234 -17.52 12.76 5.47
N LEU A 235 -18.10 11.55 5.42
CA LEU A 235 -17.81 10.47 6.37
C LEU A 235 -16.33 10.06 6.36
N SER A 236 -15.67 10.06 5.20
CA SER A 236 -14.23 9.77 5.10
C SER A 236 -13.35 10.81 5.83
N HIS A 237 -13.85 11.98 6.21
CA HIS A 237 -13.12 13.01 6.97
C HIS A 237 -13.51 13.06 8.47
N GLU A 238 -14.41 12.18 8.93
CA GLU A 238 -14.82 12.13 10.34
C GLU A 238 -13.80 11.38 11.22
N PRO A 239 -13.26 11.99 12.29
CA PRO A 239 -12.14 11.41 13.03
C PRO A 239 -12.42 10.03 13.64
N ASP A 240 -13.63 9.79 14.15
CA ASP A 240 -13.99 8.52 14.81
C ASP A 240 -13.99 7.28 13.88
N LEU A 241 -13.83 7.49 12.56
CA LEU A 241 -13.51 6.44 11.59
C LEU A 241 -12.04 6.02 11.68
N TRP A 242 -11.13 6.99 11.86
CA TRP A 242 -9.67 6.84 11.86
C TRP A 242 -9.09 6.54 13.24
N ARG A 243 -9.87 5.91 14.12
CA ARG A 243 -9.42 5.43 15.44
C ARG A 243 -8.56 4.17 15.30
N CYS A 244 -8.89 3.33 14.34
CA CYS A 244 -8.08 2.22 13.88
C CYS A 244 -7.64 2.54 12.45
N ILE A 245 -6.34 2.43 12.18
CA ILE A 245 -5.75 2.66 10.85
C ILE A 245 -4.98 1.40 10.45
N GLN A 246 -5.40 0.76 9.36
CA GLN A 246 -4.80 -0.46 8.82
C GLN A 246 -4.20 -0.20 7.44
N ILE A 247 -2.89 -0.46 7.32
CA ILE A 247 -2.06 -0.23 6.15
C ILE A 247 -1.29 -1.52 5.84
N LYS A 248 -1.89 -2.39 5.01
CA LYS A 248 -1.14 -3.42 4.27
C LYS A 248 -0.91 -2.87 2.86
N VAL A 249 0.34 -2.82 2.41
CA VAL A 249 0.68 -2.38 1.06
C VAL A 249 0.64 -3.60 0.14
N PRO A 250 -0.31 -3.70 -0.82
CA PRO A 250 -0.31 -4.81 -1.76
C PRO A 250 0.94 -4.76 -2.65
N GLY A 251 1.66 -5.88 -2.72
CA GLY A 251 2.93 -6.00 -3.46
C GLY A 251 2.84 -5.62 -4.94
N GLU A 252 3.97 -5.14 -5.48
CA GLU A 252 4.22 -4.64 -6.85
C GLU A 252 3.33 -3.48 -7.38
N ASP A 253 2.06 -3.38 -6.97
CA ASP A 253 1.06 -2.52 -7.62
C ASP A 253 0.84 -1.15 -6.93
N LEU A 254 1.68 -0.79 -5.94
CA LEU A 254 1.61 0.51 -5.27
C LEU A 254 2.99 1.16 -5.05
N ASP A 255 3.16 2.32 -5.67
CA ASP A 255 4.25 3.27 -5.42
C ASP A 255 4.36 3.64 -3.93
N MET A 256 5.55 3.47 -3.35
CA MET A 256 5.77 3.66 -1.90
C MET A 256 5.69 5.11 -1.42
N ASN A 257 5.92 6.09 -2.29
CA ASN A 257 5.72 7.51 -1.95
C ASN A 257 4.22 7.86 -1.92
N VAL A 258 3.43 7.24 -2.80
CA VAL A 258 1.97 7.24 -2.71
C VAL A 258 1.54 6.56 -1.41
N ALA A 259 2.06 5.38 -1.06
CA ALA A 259 1.74 4.69 0.19
C ALA A 259 2.07 5.55 1.44
N LYS A 260 3.30 6.05 1.57
CA LYS A 260 3.75 6.99 2.63
C LYS A 260 2.77 8.17 2.75
N SER A 261 2.46 8.83 1.64
CA SER A 261 1.49 9.93 1.60
C SER A 261 0.12 9.54 2.14
N MET A 262 -0.40 8.35 1.78
CA MET A 262 -1.69 7.85 2.27
C MET A 262 -1.70 7.63 3.79
N VAL A 263 -0.60 7.14 4.37
CA VAL A 263 -0.46 7.00 5.83
C VAL A 263 -0.55 8.37 6.50
N LEU A 264 0.19 9.37 6.02
CA LEU A 264 0.14 10.75 6.55
C LEU A 264 -1.30 11.30 6.54
N ILE A 265 -2.03 11.11 5.43
CA ILE A 265 -3.42 11.53 5.28
C ILE A 265 -4.35 10.84 6.28
N ALA A 266 -4.18 9.53 6.50
CA ALA A 266 -4.98 8.77 7.45
C ALA A 266 -4.74 9.26 8.89
N VAL A 267 -3.47 9.49 9.25
CA VAL A 267 -3.06 9.94 10.59
C VAL A 267 -3.53 11.37 10.86
N ASP A 268 -3.42 12.32 9.93
CA ASP A 268 -3.97 13.69 10.10
C ASP A 268 -5.51 13.66 10.19
N ARG A 269 -6.21 12.78 9.44
CA ARG A 269 -7.68 12.61 9.56
C ARG A 269 -8.12 12.13 10.94
N SER A 270 -7.28 11.37 11.66
CA SER A 270 -7.55 10.97 13.05
C SER A 270 -7.59 12.14 14.04
N LYS A 271 -6.95 13.28 13.74
CA LYS A 271 -6.84 14.44 14.64
C LYS A 271 -6.42 14.08 16.08
N GLY A 272 -5.59 13.05 16.24
CA GLY A 272 -5.15 12.55 17.56
C GLY A 272 -6.20 11.73 18.33
N CYS A 273 -7.17 11.12 17.63
CA CYS A 273 -8.06 10.09 18.21
C CYS A 273 -7.70 8.65 17.83
N MET A 274 -6.58 8.45 17.12
CA MET A 274 -6.05 7.12 16.83
C MET A 274 -5.69 6.35 18.11
N GLU A 275 -6.26 5.16 18.24
CA GLU A 275 -6.06 4.19 19.33
C GLU A 275 -5.38 2.91 18.82
N GLU A 276 -5.42 2.65 17.51
CA GLU A 276 -4.88 1.46 16.88
C GLU A 276 -4.18 1.79 15.55
N PHE A 277 -2.97 1.31 15.36
CA PHE A 277 -2.20 1.47 14.12
C PHE A 277 -1.55 0.15 13.70
N TYR A 278 -1.76 -0.22 12.45
CA TYR A 278 -1.30 -1.47 11.85
C TYR A 278 -0.58 -1.16 10.54
N MET A 279 0.68 -1.58 10.41
CA MET A 279 1.50 -1.42 9.20
C MET A 279 2.22 -2.72 8.86
N GLU A 280 2.13 -3.10 7.60
CA GLU A 280 2.53 -4.41 7.07
C GLU A 280 3.09 -4.27 5.64
N GLU A 281 4.15 -5.02 5.33
CA GLU A 281 4.80 -5.07 3.99
C GLU A 281 5.31 -3.70 3.50
N PHE A 282 5.79 -2.86 4.42
CA PHE A 282 6.16 -1.47 4.11
C PHE A 282 7.64 -1.31 3.72
N TYR A 283 7.99 -1.77 2.53
CA TYR A 283 9.36 -1.70 1.97
C TYR A 283 9.63 -0.39 1.22
N VAL A 284 10.08 0.66 1.91
CA VAL A 284 10.69 1.83 1.23
C VAL A 284 12.13 1.49 0.83
N GLU A 285 12.48 1.66 -0.44
CA GLU A 285 13.86 1.55 -0.94
C GLU A 285 14.74 2.68 -0.36
N CYS A 286 15.28 2.46 0.84
CA CYS A 286 15.87 3.51 1.68
C CYS A 286 17.29 3.95 1.26
N PHE A 287 17.38 4.79 0.23
CA PHE A 287 18.44 5.80 0.13
C PHE A 287 17.99 7.11 0.79
N GLY A 288 18.11 7.23 2.12
CA GLY A 288 17.95 8.52 2.82
C GLY A 288 17.15 8.57 4.12
N GLY A 289 16.76 7.44 4.72
CA GLY A 289 16.10 7.42 6.05
C GLY A 289 14.60 7.79 6.03
N GLU A 290 13.95 7.75 4.87
CA GLU A 290 12.55 8.18 4.68
C GLU A 290 11.50 7.42 5.51
N GLY A 291 11.82 6.23 6.04
CA GLY A 291 10.94 5.48 6.94
C GLY A 291 10.88 6.06 8.37
N ASP A 292 11.98 6.64 8.85
CA ASP A 292 12.05 7.23 10.19
C ASP A 292 11.16 8.48 10.28
N GLU A 293 11.16 9.31 9.24
CA GLU A 293 10.24 10.46 9.14
C GLU A 293 8.77 10.06 9.35
N LEU A 294 8.38 8.90 8.80
CA LEU A 294 7.00 8.42 8.85
C LEU A 294 6.63 7.99 10.28
N LEU A 295 7.50 7.24 10.96
CA LEU A 295 7.25 6.86 12.35
C LEU A 295 7.30 8.07 13.29
N SER A 296 8.22 9.01 13.08
CA SER A 296 8.28 10.23 13.88
C SER A 296 6.99 11.05 13.75
N TYR A 297 6.51 11.25 12.51
CA TYR A 297 5.26 11.94 12.22
C TYR A 297 4.03 11.24 12.85
N ILE A 298 3.99 9.91 12.83
CA ILE A 298 2.96 9.10 13.50
C ILE A 298 3.03 9.33 15.01
N SER A 299 4.22 9.22 15.59
CA SER A 299 4.43 9.23 17.04
C SER A 299 4.11 10.57 17.70
N ASP A 300 4.28 11.70 16.98
CA ASP A 300 3.87 13.03 17.43
C ASP A 300 2.33 13.22 17.49
N ARG A 301 1.57 12.42 16.72
CA ARG A 301 0.11 12.55 16.60
C ARG A 301 -0.65 11.49 17.39
N ALA A 302 -0.07 10.29 17.55
CA ALA A 302 -0.70 9.10 18.11
C ALA A 302 -0.78 9.09 19.66
N THR A 303 -1.13 10.22 20.27
CA THR A 303 -1.17 10.42 21.74
C THR A 303 -2.15 9.53 22.51
N LYS A 304 -2.99 8.74 21.83
CA LYS A 304 -3.96 7.79 22.41
C LYS A 304 -3.73 6.34 21.99
N LEU A 305 -2.61 6.03 21.33
CA LEU A 305 -2.31 4.71 20.80
C LEU A 305 -2.29 3.66 21.93
N ARG A 306 -3.09 2.60 21.76
CA ARG A 306 -3.20 1.42 22.65
C ARG A 306 -2.77 0.14 21.97
N ARG A 307 -2.94 0.03 20.64
CA ARG A 307 -2.46 -1.09 19.82
C ARG A 307 -1.54 -0.62 18.71
N LEU A 308 -0.38 -1.25 18.59
CA LEU A 308 0.55 -1.07 17.47
C LEU A 308 0.92 -2.45 16.90
N ARG A 309 0.94 -2.59 15.58
CA ARG A 309 1.40 -3.80 14.87
C ARG A 309 2.29 -3.38 13.71
N LEU A 310 3.55 -3.81 13.73
CA LEU A 310 4.58 -3.55 12.73
C LEU A 310 5.09 -4.89 12.19
N ILE A 311 4.92 -5.12 10.88
CA ILE A 311 5.18 -6.41 10.25
C ILE A 311 6.04 -6.23 9.00
N SER A 312 7.16 -6.94 8.92
CA SER A 312 8.08 -6.93 7.78
C SER A 312 8.56 -5.52 7.40
N ILE A 313 8.94 -4.73 8.42
CA ILE A 313 9.28 -3.30 8.28
C ILE A 313 10.80 -3.12 8.24
N ASN A 314 11.38 -3.22 7.04
CA ASN A 314 12.84 -3.18 6.85
C ASN A 314 13.40 -1.75 6.65
N SER A 315 12.54 -0.71 6.65
CA SER A 315 12.92 0.67 6.31
C SER A 315 13.11 1.62 7.51
N MET A 316 13.18 1.09 8.73
CA MET A 316 13.07 1.84 10.00
C MET A 316 14.28 1.61 10.89
N SER A 317 14.84 2.68 11.48
CA SER A 317 15.95 2.56 12.43
C SER A 317 15.50 2.21 13.84
N GLU A 318 16.34 1.46 14.54
CA GLU A 318 16.19 1.15 15.97
C GLU A 318 16.10 2.42 16.83
N MET A 319 16.85 3.47 16.45
CA MET A 319 16.87 4.75 17.14
C MET A 319 15.53 5.50 17.02
N GLU A 320 14.86 5.48 15.86
CA GLU A 320 13.56 6.13 15.73
C GLU A 320 12.45 5.29 16.37
N LEU A 321 12.49 3.96 16.28
CA LEU A 321 11.55 3.10 17.02
C LEU A 321 11.66 3.33 18.54
N ALA A 322 12.88 3.39 19.07
CA ALA A 322 13.14 3.72 20.48
C ALA A 322 12.70 5.15 20.88
N GLN A 323 12.63 6.11 19.95
CA GLN A 323 12.06 7.43 20.20
C GLN A 323 10.52 7.42 20.16
N ALA A 324 9.93 6.70 19.21
CA ALA A 324 8.49 6.61 19.04
C ALA A 324 7.79 5.93 20.23
N VAL A 325 8.32 4.79 20.71
CA VAL A 325 7.69 4.04 21.82
C VAL A 325 7.67 4.82 23.14
N ARG A 326 8.64 5.73 23.35
CA ARG A 326 8.65 6.67 24.49
C ARG A 326 7.50 7.69 24.46
N LYS A 327 6.87 7.91 23.29
CA LYS A 327 5.64 8.74 23.16
C LYS A 327 4.36 7.90 23.39
N PHE A 328 4.40 6.59 23.17
CA PHE A 328 3.27 5.66 23.31
C PHE A 328 2.97 5.22 24.77
N SER A 329 2.82 6.19 25.67
CA SER A 329 2.59 5.95 27.11
C SER A 329 1.30 5.20 27.48
N LEU A 330 0.39 4.99 26.52
CA LEU A 330 -0.88 4.25 26.67
C LEU A 330 -0.89 2.90 25.93
N LEU A 331 0.26 2.43 25.42
CA LEU A 331 0.36 1.17 24.67
C LEU A 331 0.07 -0.03 25.57
N GLU A 332 -0.90 -0.86 25.17
CA GLU A 332 -1.38 -2.05 25.89
C GLU A 332 -1.13 -3.34 25.11
N ASP A 333 -1.11 -3.25 23.77
CA ASP A 333 -0.82 -4.33 22.83
C ASP A 333 0.24 -3.84 21.82
N PHE A 334 1.35 -4.57 21.68
CA PHE A 334 2.37 -4.25 20.68
C PHE A 334 2.84 -5.53 19.98
N GLU A 335 2.89 -5.48 18.66
CA GLU A 335 3.46 -6.51 17.82
C GLU A 335 4.58 -5.95 16.94
N ILE A 336 5.69 -6.66 16.98
CA ILE A 336 6.80 -6.62 16.02
C ILE A 336 6.82 -8.02 15.40
N SER A 337 6.89 -8.16 14.07
CA SER A 337 6.96 -9.49 13.43
C SER A 337 7.74 -9.41 12.14
N PHE A 338 8.70 -10.33 11.95
CA PHE A 338 9.58 -10.38 10.79
C PHE A 338 10.35 -9.06 10.55
N CYS A 339 10.71 -8.35 11.63
CA CYS A 339 11.53 -7.15 11.61
C CYS A 339 12.87 -7.43 12.32
N SER A 340 13.99 -7.02 11.73
CA SER A 340 15.33 -7.17 12.30
C SER A 340 15.62 -6.06 13.32
N PHE A 341 15.13 -6.21 14.56
CA PHE A 341 15.43 -5.31 15.69
C PHE A 341 16.11 -6.06 16.84
N SER A 342 17.13 -5.43 17.43
CA SER A 342 17.95 -5.93 18.52
C SER A 342 17.21 -6.05 19.87
N ALA A 343 17.72 -6.92 20.75
CA ALA A 343 17.28 -7.04 22.14
C ALA A 343 17.32 -5.72 22.91
N GLU A 344 18.27 -4.82 22.60
CA GLU A 344 18.38 -3.47 23.15
C GLU A 344 17.12 -2.62 22.85
N VAL A 345 16.53 -2.75 21.66
CA VAL A 345 15.24 -2.12 21.34
C VAL A 345 14.12 -2.76 22.17
N ILE A 346 14.12 -4.08 22.35
CA ILE A 346 13.11 -4.80 23.13
C ILE A 346 13.17 -4.41 24.63
N GLU A 347 14.35 -4.19 25.20
CA GLU A 347 14.52 -3.58 26.53
C GLU A 347 13.90 -2.18 26.57
N LEU A 348 14.22 -1.32 25.60
CA LEU A 348 13.71 0.05 25.53
C LEU A 348 12.18 0.10 25.40
N VAL A 349 11.56 -0.85 24.70
CA VAL A 349 10.10 -1.04 24.64
C VAL A 349 9.54 -1.37 26.03
N GLY A 350 10.15 -2.32 26.74
CA GLY A 350 9.73 -2.71 28.10
C GLY A 350 9.85 -1.57 29.11
N LEU A 351 10.89 -0.74 28.98
CA LEU A 351 11.09 0.47 29.78
C LEU A 351 10.12 1.60 29.44
N ALA A 352 9.77 1.76 28.15
CA ALA A 352 8.94 2.87 27.66
C ALA A 352 7.43 2.64 27.81
N CYS A 353 6.95 1.40 27.78
CA CYS A 353 5.53 1.06 27.69
C CYS A 353 5.00 0.37 28.98
N PRO A 354 4.89 1.07 30.12
CA PRO A 354 4.57 0.47 31.44
C PRO A 354 3.12 -0.05 31.57
N GLN A 355 2.30 0.07 30.53
CA GLN A 355 0.93 -0.45 30.43
C GLN A 355 0.80 -1.68 29.52
N LEU A 356 1.90 -2.15 28.93
CA LEU A 356 1.92 -3.28 28.00
C LEU A 356 1.45 -4.57 28.69
N LYS A 357 0.44 -5.22 28.10
CA LYS A 357 -0.20 -6.47 28.58
C LYS A 357 -0.10 -7.60 27.58
N SER A 358 0.06 -7.26 26.31
CA SER A 358 0.13 -8.19 25.19
C SER A 358 1.32 -7.79 24.33
N PHE A 359 2.29 -8.69 24.19
CA PHE A 359 3.44 -8.49 23.32
C PHE A 359 3.56 -9.65 22.36
N ARG A 360 3.86 -9.36 21.09
CA ARG A 360 4.14 -10.36 20.06
C ARG A 360 5.43 -9.97 19.36
N LEU A 361 6.37 -10.90 19.33
CA LEU A 361 7.67 -10.75 18.68
C LEU A 361 7.90 -12.03 17.86
N ASN A 362 7.41 -12.07 16.62
CA ASN A 362 7.51 -13.26 15.76
C ASN A 362 8.68 -13.15 14.79
N ALA A 363 9.30 -14.29 14.48
CA ALA A 363 10.45 -14.40 13.58
C ALA A 363 10.23 -15.49 12.53
N GLU A 364 11.01 -15.45 11.46
CA GLU A 364 11.09 -16.50 10.44
C GLU A 364 11.82 -17.72 11.05
N SER A 365 11.23 -18.91 10.93
CA SER A 365 11.78 -20.12 11.57
C SER A 365 12.75 -20.87 10.64
N TYR A 366 14.03 -20.50 10.71
CA TYR A 366 15.10 -21.23 10.03
C TYR A 366 15.51 -22.46 10.85
N LYS A 367 15.16 -23.66 10.36
CA LYS A 367 15.62 -24.94 10.95
C LYS A 367 17.15 -25.05 10.97
N ASP A 368 17.80 -24.61 9.89
CA ASP A 368 19.25 -24.75 9.70
C ASP A 368 19.97 -23.40 9.81
N ARG A 369 19.86 -22.71 10.97
CA ARG A 369 20.76 -21.59 11.30
C ARG A 369 22.17 -22.06 11.73
N TYR A 370 22.67 -23.13 11.11
CA TYR A 370 23.99 -23.71 11.37
C TYR A 370 24.97 -23.37 10.24
N ASP A 371 26.00 -22.60 10.59
CA ASP A 371 27.35 -22.62 10.02
C ASP A 371 27.52 -22.60 8.48
N TYR A 372 27.06 -21.54 7.80
CA TYR A 372 27.75 -21.09 6.58
C TYR A 372 29.00 -20.22 6.89
N TYR A 373 28.99 -19.56 8.06
CA TYR A 373 30.14 -18.89 8.66
C TYR A 373 30.25 -19.34 10.12
N GLY A 374 31.12 -20.31 10.41
CA GLY A 374 31.20 -21.00 11.70
C GLY A 374 31.85 -20.20 12.84
N ASP A 375 31.26 -19.05 13.19
CA ASP A 375 31.63 -18.20 14.34
C ASP A 375 30.39 -17.49 14.92
N SER A 376 29.32 -18.25 15.18
CA SER A 376 28.05 -17.75 15.69
C SER A 376 27.97 -17.77 17.22
N HIS A 377 28.59 -16.79 17.88
CA HIS A 377 28.29 -16.44 19.28
C HIS A 377 26.90 -15.75 19.43
N GLU A 378 25.87 -16.24 18.73
CA GLU A 378 24.51 -15.71 18.79
C GLU A 378 23.88 -15.98 20.17
N ASN A 379 23.48 -14.90 20.86
CA ASN A 379 22.78 -15.00 22.13
C ASN A 379 21.28 -15.19 21.88
N PHE A 380 20.88 -16.41 21.53
CA PHE A 380 19.49 -16.78 21.20
C PHE A 380 18.43 -16.40 22.25
N ASP A 381 18.85 -16.12 23.49
CA ASP A 381 17.96 -15.76 24.60
C ASP A 381 17.95 -14.25 24.92
N ALA A 382 18.62 -13.39 24.13
CA ALA A 382 18.79 -11.96 24.39
C ALA A 382 17.46 -11.22 24.55
N GLU A 383 16.57 -11.32 23.56
CA GLU A 383 15.23 -10.72 23.55
C GLU A 383 14.37 -11.30 24.68
N ALA A 384 14.53 -12.60 24.95
CA ALA A 384 13.82 -13.28 26.04
C ALA A 384 14.25 -12.74 27.42
N PHE A 385 15.53 -12.43 27.64
CA PHE A 385 16.01 -11.77 28.86
C PHE A 385 15.53 -10.32 28.96
N ALA A 386 15.46 -9.57 27.85
CA ALA A 386 14.89 -8.22 27.83
C ALA A 386 13.39 -8.23 28.21
N ILE A 387 12.60 -9.12 27.61
CA ILE A 387 11.18 -9.35 27.94
C ILE A 387 11.04 -9.74 29.42
N ALA A 388 11.80 -10.73 29.89
CA ALA A 388 11.74 -11.22 31.27
C ALA A 388 12.10 -10.12 32.29
N THR A 389 13.07 -9.26 31.98
CA THR A 389 13.54 -8.24 32.92
C THR A 389 12.58 -7.06 33.00
N HIS A 390 12.05 -6.58 31.86
CA HIS A 390 11.33 -5.30 31.79
C HIS A 390 9.81 -5.45 31.62
N MET A 391 9.29 -6.56 31.09
CA MET A 391 7.88 -6.73 30.72
C MET A 391 7.05 -7.58 31.72
N GLN A 392 7.42 -7.57 33.01
CA GLN A 392 6.87 -8.41 34.10
C GLN A 392 5.32 -8.38 34.28
N LYS A 393 4.62 -7.42 33.65
CA LYS A 393 3.15 -7.28 33.69
C LYS A 393 2.40 -8.02 32.57
N LEU A 394 3.11 -8.65 31.63
CA LEU A 394 2.49 -9.32 30.50
C LEU A 394 1.45 -10.37 30.92
N GLN A 395 0.38 -10.41 30.14
CA GLN A 395 -0.76 -11.33 30.24
C GLN A 395 -0.87 -12.21 28.99
N ARG A 396 -0.37 -11.73 27.84
CA ARG A 396 -0.18 -12.51 26.62
C ARG A 396 1.22 -12.29 26.06
N LEU A 397 1.85 -13.37 25.63
CA LEU A 397 3.12 -13.35 24.90
C LEU A 397 3.06 -14.33 23.72
N GLN A 398 3.55 -13.91 22.56
CA GLN A 398 3.70 -14.74 21.37
C GLN A 398 5.11 -14.54 20.81
N LEU A 399 5.83 -15.64 20.57
CA LEU A 399 7.21 -15.68 20.10
C LEU A 399 7.39 -16.65 18.93
N ILE A 400 6.40 -16.77 18.03
CA ILE A 400 6.41 -17.81 17.00
C ILE A 400 7.69 -17.71 16.14
N GLY A 401 8.29 -18.86 15.85
CA GLY A 401 9.51 -18.99 15.03
C GLY A 401 10.81 -18.49 15.67
N ASN A 402 10.78 -18.00 16.91
CA ASN A 402 11.98 -17.46 17.56
C ASN A 402 12.97 -18.56 17.97
N SER A 403 14.26 -18.30 17.80
CA SER A 403 15.36 -19.24 18.09
C SER A 403 15.67 -19.44 19.59
N LEU A 404 14.86 -18.89 20.51
CA LEU A 404 15.13 -18.93 21.96
C LEU A 404 15.24 -20.36 22.52
N THR A 405 15.97 -20.48 23.63
CA THR A 405 16.20 -21.77 24.30
C THR A 405 15.30 -21.93 25.52
N ASN A 406 15.39 -23.10 26.17
CA ASN A 406 14.86 -23.32 27.52
C ASN A 406 15.29 -22.23 28.53
N THR A 407 16.46 -21.60 28.36
CA THR A 407 17.01 -20.64 29.31
C THR A 407 16.22 -19.33 29.32
N GLY A 408 16.05 -18.69 28.15
CA GLY A 408 15.27 -17.47 28.00
C GLY A 408 13.79 -17.70 28.30
N LEU A 409 13.23 -18.82 27.84
CA LEU A 409 11.85 -19.18 28.14
C LEU A 409 11.60 -19.37 29.65
N ILE A 410 12.50 -20.07 30.36
CA ILE A 410 12.39 -20.21 31.82
C ILE A 410 12.56 -18.86 32.53
N ALA A 411 13.40 -17.95 32.02
CA ALA A 411 13.51 -16.59 32.56
C ALA A 411 12.18 -15.82 32.43
N ILE A 412 11.56 -15.83 31.25
CA ILE A 412 10.23 -15.22 31.03
C ILE A 412 9.19 -15.82 32.00
N LEU A 413 9.10 -17.15 32.06
CA LEU A 413 8.12 -17.88 32.88
C LEU A 413 8.29 -17.66 34.39
N ASN A 414 9.51 -17.33 34.84
CA ASN A 414 9.78 -16.98 36.23
C ASN A 414 9.44 -15.51 36.55
N SER A 415 9.56 -14.61 35.57
CA SER A 415 9.44 -13.16 35.77
C SER A 415 8.09 -12.54 35.37
N CYS A 416 7.25 -13.26 34.61
CA CYS A 416 5.93 -12.79 34.16
C CYS A 416 4.77 -13.55 34.86
N PRO A 417 4.51 -13.33 36.16
CA PRO A 417 3.58 -14.15 36.96
C PRO A 417 2.09 -13.99 36.60
N ASN A 418 1.73 -13.07 35.71
CA ASN A 418 0.35 -12.83 35.28
C ASN A 418 0.05 -13.38 33.87
N LEU A 419 1.00 -14.11 33.27
CA LEU A 419 0.92 -14.64 31.92
C LEU A 419 -0.20 -15.70 31.81
N GLN A 420 -1.20 -15.41 30.97
CA GLN A 420 -2.39 -16.22 30.75
C GLN A 420 -2.42 -16.84 29.35
N TYR A 421 -1.69 -16.27 28.39
CA TYR A 421 -1.50 -16.80 27.04
C TYR A 421 -0.01 -16.83 26.72
N LEU A 422 0.48 -17.98 26.25
CA LEU A 422 1.81 -18.15 25.69
C LEU A 422 1.73 -18.92 24.38
N ASP A 423 2.39 -18.42 23.34
CA ASP A 423 2.54 -19.15 22.08
C ASP A 423 4.00 -19.10 21.63
N ILE A 424 4.61 -20.29 21.54
CA ILE A 424 6.02 -20.52 21.19
C ILE A 424 6.14 -21.57 20.08
N ARG A 425 5.17 -21.62 19.17
CA ARG A 425 5.21 -22.51 17.99
C ARG A 425 6.42 -22.24 17.11
N ALA A 426 6.96 -23.28 16.50
CA ALA A 426 8.19 -23.24 15.70
C ALA A 426 9.44 -22.67 16.40
N CYS A 427 9.44 -22.54 17.74
CA CYS A 427 10.64 -22.29 18.55
C CYS A 427 11.43 -23.59 18.74
N PHE A 428 12.01 -24.13 17.65
CA PHE A 428 12.57 -25.50 17.65
C PHE A 428 13.75 -25.72 18.61
N ASN A 429 14.41 -24.65 19.07
CA ASN A 429 15.46 -24.69 20.10
C ASN A 429 14.92 -24.90 21.55
N VAL A 430 13.60 -24.94 21.76
CA VAL A 430 12.97 -25.21 23.06
C VAL A 430 12.65 -26.71 23.20
N ASN A 431 13.40 -27.41 24.05
CA ASN A 431 13.12 -28.80 24.42
C ASN A 431 12.00 -28.89 25.47
N VAL A 432 10.87 -29.53 25.14
CA VAL A 432 9.69 -29.60 26.01
C VAL A 432 9.77 -30.81 26.97
N ASP A 433 10.58 -30.66 28.02
CA ASP A 433 10.68 -31.62 29.12
C ASP A 433 9.49 -31.51 30.11
N GLU A 434 9.39 -32.44 31.06
CA GLU A 434 8.30 -32.45 32.06
C GLU A 434 8.31 -31.19 32.96
N SER A 435 9.49 -30.63 33.25
CA SER A 435 9.65 -29.40 34.04
C SER A 435 9.05 -28.19 33.33
N LEU A 436 9.27 -28.08 32.01
CA LEU A 436 8.67 -27.04 31.18
C LEU A 436 7.17 -27.27 31.00
N LYS A 437 6.71 -28.51 30.82
CA LYS A 437 5.26 -28.84 30.80
C LYS A 437 4.57 -28.41 32.10
N GLU A 438 5.15 -28.71 33.26
CA GLU A 438 4.62 -28.27 34.56
C GLU A 438 4.60 -26.73 34.72
N LYS A 439 5.45 -25.99 34.02
CA LYS A 439 5.40 -24.52 33.97
C LYS A 439 4.30 -24.03 33.03
N CYS A 440 4.28 -24.52 31.79
CA CYS A 440 3.29 -24.12 30.78
C CYS A 440 1.86 -24.48 31.19
N ALA A 441 1.63 -25.61 31.86
CA ALA A 441 0.31 -26.04 32.35
C ALA A 441 -0.29 -25.15 33.47
N LYS A 442 0.45 -24.13 33.95
CA LYS A 442 -0.05 -23.09 34.87
C LYS A 442 -0.58 -21.86 34.12
N ILE A 443 -0.25 -21.74 32.84
CA ILE A 443 -0.75 -20.72 31.93
C ILE A 443 -2.14 -21.19 31.44
N LYS A 444 -3.09 -20.27 31.30
CA LYS A 444 -4.48 -20.62 30.93
C LYS A 444 -4.57 -21.19 29.51
N GLU A 445 -3.73 -20.71 28.61
CA GLU A 445 -3.63 -21.16 27.22
C GLU A 445 -2.15 -21.16 26.79
N SER A 446 -1.64 -22.31 26.35
CA SER A 446 -0.25 -22.45 25.89
C SER A 446 -0.19 -23.22 24.58
N ARG A 447 0.45 -22.66 23.54
CA ARG A 447 0.84 -23.37 22.32
C ARG A 447 2.35 -23.64 22.34
N LEU A 448 2.74 -24.88 22.05
CA LEU A 448 4.10 -25.42 22.18
C LEU A 448 4.84 -25.47 20.83
N PRO A 449 6.18 -25.63 20.79
CA PRO A 449 6.99 -25.56 19.56
C PRO A 449 6.56 -26.48 18.41
N GLN A 450 5.91 -27.61 18.74
CA GLN A 450 5.47 -28.63 17.78
C GLN A 450 3.95 -28.60 17.52
N ASP A 451 3.21 -27.63 18.08
CA ASP A 451 1.79 -27.46 17.76
C ASP A 451 1.63 -26.81 16.38
N SER A 452 0.63 -27.23 15.62
CA SER A 452 0.39 -26.74 14.24
C SER A 452 0.23 -25.21 14.19
N THR A 453 0.80 -24.61 13.15
CA THR A 453 0.73 -23.19 12.79
C THR A 453 -0.35 -22.85 11.76
N ALA A 454 -1.19 -23.82 11.36
CA ALA A 454 -2.19 -23.63 10.30
C ALA A 454 -3.31 -22.61 10.63
N ASP A 455 -3.48 -22.21 11.90
CA ASP A 455 -4.37 -21.12 12.33
C ASP A 455 -3.65 -19.75 12.46
N TYR A 456 -2.39 -19.64 12.04
CA TYR A 456 -1.60 -18.39 12.05
C TYR A 456 -1.51 -17.75 10.66
N GLU A 457 -1.79 -16.45 10.60
CA GLU A 457 -1.93 -15.68 9.36
C GLU A 457 -0.65 -15.55 8.51
N PHE A 458 0.51 -15.89 9.07
CA PHE A 458 1.81 -15.93 8.36
C PHE A 458 2.47 -17.32 8.44
N ASN A 459 1.68 -18.40 8.43
CA ASN A 459 2.19 -19.77 8.41
C ASN A 459 3.30 -20.01 7.36
N ASP A 460 3.16 -19.42 6.18
CA ASP A 460 4.06 -19.65 5.05
C ASP A 460 5.46 -19.02 5.26
N LEU A 461 5.56 -18.01 6.14
CA LEU A 461 6.83 -17.41 6.59
C LEU A 461 7.50 -18.20 7.75
N ILE A 462 6.88 -19.30 8.19
CA ILE A 462 7.45 -20.21 9.20
C ILE A 462 8.00 -21.47 8.53
N VAL A 463 7.34 -21.97 7.48
CA VAL A 463 7.65 -23.26 6.84
C VAL A 463 8.73 -23.13 5.75
N SER A 464 9.42 -21.99 5.70
CA SER A 464 10.42 -21.62 4.69
C SER A 464 11.76 -22.35 4.84
N HIS A 465 11.77 -23.69 4.67
CA HIS A 465 12.74 -24.43 3.85
C HIS A 465 12.53 -25.97 3.77
N GLU A 466 11.50 -26.54 4.39
CA GLU A 466 11.25 -28.02 4.45
C GLU A 466 10.83 -28.68 3.12
N ALA A 467 11.11 -28.04 1.98
CA ALA A 467 10.72 -28.47 0.63
C ALA A 467 11.91 -28.71 -0.33
N PHE A 468 13.15 -28.70 0.17
CA PHE A 468 14.35 -29.01 -0.61
C PHE A 468 15.13 -30.25 -0.12
N ASP A 469 14.66 -30.95 0.92
CA ASP A 469 15.27 -32.18 1.42
C ASP A 469 14.73 -33.45 0.74
N THR A 470 14.91 -33.50 -0.59
CA THR A 470 14.74 -34.73 -1.40
C THR A 470 15.85 -34.84 -2.43
N ASP A 471 16.46 -36.04 -2.49
CA ASP A 471 17.36 -36.51 -3.55
C ASP A 471 18.81 -35.97 -3.58
N PHE A 472 19.41 -35.65 -2.42
CA PHE A 472 20.88 -35.75 -2.30
C PHE A 472 21.30 -37.21 -2.06
N ASP A 473 21.56 -37.96 -3.13
CA ASP A 473 22.15 -39.31 -3.06
C ASP A 473 23.68 -39.21 -2.85
N PRO A 474 24.23 -39.58 -1.68
CA PRO A 474 25.66 -39.49 -1.38
C PRO A 474 26.51 -40.56 -2.08
N THR A 475 25.93 -41.36 -2.99
CA THR A 475 26.63 -42.40 -3.76
C THR A 475 26.89 -42.03 -5.23
N LEU A 476 26.37 -40.89 -5.71
CA LEU A 476 26.67 -40.35 -7.04
C LEU A 476 28.03 -39.63 -7.04
N SER A 477 28.99 -40.18 -7.80
CA SER A 477 30.36 -39.68 -7.91
C SER A 477 30.49 -38.41 -8.77
N ASP A 478 31.54 -37.61 -8.52
CA ASP A 478 31.84 -36.27 -9.07
C ASP A 478 31.94 -36.12 -10.61
N THR A 479 30.90 -36.46 -11.38
CA THR A 479 30.82 -36.18 -12.82
C THR A 479 29.40 -35.82 -13.27
N GLU A 480 29.28 -34.70 -13.97
CA GLU A 480 28.14 -34.29 -14.82
C GLU A 480 26.91 -33.69 -14.09
N TYR A 481 27.08 -32.47 -13.56
CA TYR A 481 25.98 -31.51 -13.40
C TYR A 481 26.44 -30.08 -13.75
N ASP A 482 26.56 -29.82 -15.06
CA ASP A 482 27.08 -28.54 -15.57
C ASP A 482 26.06 -27.40 -15.48
N PHE A 483 26.56 -26.20 -15.17
CA PHE A 483 25.78 -24.98 -14.97
C PHE A 483 25.20 -24.42 -16.29
N TYR A 484 23.98 -23.88 -16.22
CA TYR A 484 23.49 -22.86 -17.15
C TYR A 484 23.01 -21.61 -16.38
N PHE A 485 23.97 -20.87 -15.82
CA PHE A 485 23.80 -19.43 -15.62
C PHE A 485 24.33 -18.71 -16.87
N ASP A 486 23.54 -17.78 -17.40
CA ASP A 486 23.95 -16.92 -18.51
C ASP A 486 24.70 -15.70 -17.97
N ASP A 487 25.98 -15.53 -18.36
CA ASP A 487 26.87 -14.49 -17.86
C ASP A 487 27.27 -13.51 -18.98
N SER A 488 26.68 -12.31 -18.95
CA SER A 488 27.34 -11.03 -19.30
C SER A 488 26.32 -9.87 -19.15
N SER A 489 26.70 -8.63 -18.84
CA SER A 489 27.97 -7.98 -19.17
C SER A 489 28.59 -7.15 -18.02
N TYR A 490 29.80 -7.54 -17.65
CA TYR A 490 30.76 -6.81 -16.81
C TYR A 490 31.16 -5.45 -17.42
N TYR A 491 31.23 -4.39 -16.60
CA TYR A 491 32.05 -3.22 -16.91
C TYR A 491 33.02 -2.90 -15.76
N HIS A 492 34.28 -2.81 -16.16
CA HIS A 492 35.47 -2.74 -15.33
C HIS A 492 35.73 -1.31 -14.85
N TYR A 493 36.27 -1.15 -13.63
CA TYR A 493 36.97 0.08 -13.26
C TYR A 493 38.13 -0.24 -12.31
N ASP A 494 39.36 -0.03 -12.80
CA ASP A 494 40.58 -0.32 -12.05
C ASP A 494 40.93 0.78 -11.04
N GLY A 495 41.37 0.33 -9.87
CA GLY A 495 42.51 0.85 -9.13
C GLY A 495 42.69 2.38 -8.96
N TYR A 496 42.33 2.86 -7.77
CA TYR A 496 43.26 3.70 -7.01
C TYR A 496 43.52 3.09 -5.64
N SER A 497 44.78 3.09 -5.22
CA SER A 497 45.26 2.48 -3.98
C SER A 497 45.31 3.47 -2.82
N ASP A 498 44.98 2.97 -1.63
CA ASP A 498 45.67 3.29 -0.36
C ASP A 498 45.72 4.77 0.08
N MET A 499 44.78 5.15 0.94
CA MET A 499 44.96 6.24 1.91
C MET A 499 44.46 5.78 3.29
N SER A 500 45.21 6.13 4.34
CA SER A 500 45.04 5.64 5.71
C SER A 500 43.98 6.41 6.53
N TYR A 501 43.58 5.82 7.65
CA TYR A 501 42.37 6.16 8.42
C TYR A 501 42.46 7.43 9.31
N ASP A 502 43.44 8.31 9.11
CA ASP A 502 43.81 9.38 10.07
C ASP A 502 43.38 10.81 9.69
N ASP A 503 43.09 11.12 8.42
CA ASP A 503 42.88 12.50 7.92
C ASP A 503 41.41 13.00 7.97
N LEU A 504 40.67 12.73 9.06
CA LEU A 504 39.29 13.23 9.27
C LEU A 504 39.11 14.20 10.46
N PHE A 505 40.19 14.89 10.86
CA PHE A 505 40.17 15.92 11.90
C PHE A 505 40.84 17.24 11.48
N GLU A 506 40.28 17.95 10.50
CA GLU A 506 40.33 19.43 10.45
C GLU A 506 39.34 20.01 9.42
N PHE A 507 38.21 20.58 9.88
CA PHE A 507 37.58 21.79 9.33
C PHE A 507 36.40 22.24 10.22
N CYS A 508 36.57 23.39 10.89
CA CYS A 508 35.55 24.17 11.59
C CYS A 508 35.83 25.67 11.33
#